data_AF-A0A6P0WKY1-F1
#
_entry.id   AF-A0A6P0WKY1-F1
#
_cell.length_a   1.000
_cell.length_b   1.000
_cell.length_c   1.000
_cell.angle_alpha   90.00
_cell.angle_beta   90.00
_cell.angle_gamma   90.00
#
_symmetry.space_group_name_H-M   'P 1'
#
loop_
_entity.id
_entity.type
_entity.pdbx_description
1 polymer ?
#
loop_
_entity_poly.entity_id
_entity_poly.type
_entity_poly.pdbx_seq_one_letter_code
_entity_poly.pdbx_strand_id
1 'polypeptide(L)'
;MTNQLFTNGYALLIGVGDDLPVTVKDATALRDVLVNPHRAAYPLEQVVLLTENSAHRQGILAEFDKLIEQCKQNPEATTIVYYSGHGGYRHFQGTNEYFLLPYGYNSSQQTETAIFGSEFTQKIEAIKAQKLIVLLDCCHAGGIPKEKDSGTGFVKSPPPQQLLDALSSGSGRVIVASSQEDEKSYIGYGDPYSIFTTCLLEALQGKAAVNKDGYARILDILIYLFNQVPQRAPAPQHPLVKKMLDLGDNFPLCYYAGGSKSLPGESDSPQPPPLESPKGPVPLDSKFYQARLNAETKDSIEQESFKEIQKPGALLLVKGGYQMGKTSLLTQIQEHASQQGYQSVTVKFREVDASRFKDTSKFLQWFCSTITNKLGLTDKVTDFWRVNLSDKQICIKYLREYLLQQLNSPLLLGLDDVDTAFHHLTVAGDFFTLLKVWYEEAKEGDEDWQKLRLVINYITEQHRQLDGYKSPFNVGRTIILPEFTQEEIRQLAHRHSLSWGVKEIQQLTAIIGGHPYLVRMALYTIAIQELSLSDFLQIALTPAGPYSDSLDRKRKSLSSNESLFNSFQQVIESNQPVDINTEDKFTLLRLGLVKFYKNTDLIVPLCELYRMHFRP
;
A
#
# COMPACT_ATOMS: atom_id res chain seq x y z
N MET A 1 -11.05 19.87 29.27
CA MET A 1 -11.99 19.53 28.19
C MET A 1 -13.31 19.16 28.84
N THR A 2 -14.40 19.79 28.43
CA THR A 2 -15.75 19.47 28.89
C THR A 2 -16.15 18.09 28.35
N ASN A 3 -16.41 17.11 29.22
CA ASN A 3 -17.02 15.82 28.86
C ASN A 3 -18.47 16.05 28.40
N GLN A 4 -18.67 16.63 27.22
CA GLN A 4 -19.99 16.75 26.61
C GLN A 4 -20.35 15.43 25.94
N LEU A 5 -21.38 14.78 26.48
CA LEU A 5 -21.98 13.61 25.85
C LEU A 5 -22.91 14.06 24.70
N PHE A 6 -22.98 13.26 23.65
CA PHE A 6 -23.93 13.40 22.56
C PHE A 6 -25.27 12.76 22.97
N THR A 7 -25.99 13.40 23.90
CA THR A 7 -27.16 12.83 24.60
C THR A 7 -28.39 12.60 23.73
N ASN A 8 -28.40 13.15 22.51
CA ASN A 8 -29.44 12.89 21.51
C ASN A 8 -29.11 11.69 20.61
N GLY A 9 -27.96 11.04 20.81
CA GLY A 9 -27.50 9.89 20.03
C GLY A 9 -28.07 8.58 20.54
N TYR A 10 -28.64 7.78 19.65
CA TYR A 10 -29.06 6.40 19.93
C TYR A 10 -28.47 5.47 18.89
N ALA A 11 -28.12 4.24 19.28
CA ALA A 11 -27.63 3.25 18.33
C ALA A 11 -28.10 1.84 18.65
N LEU A 12 -28.49 1.11 17.61
CA LEU A 12 -28.70 -0.34 17.63
C LEU A 12 -27.71 -0.98 16.67
N LEU A 13 -26.75 -1.70 17.23
CA LEU A 13 -25.63 -2.31 16.52
C LEU A 13 -25.76 -3.83 16.58
N ILE A 14 -25.84 -4.48 15.42
CA ILE A 14 -26.11 -5.90 15.29
C ILE A 14 -24.96 -6.53 14.53
N GLY A 15 -24.22 -7.43 15.19
CA GLY A 15 -23.19 -8.28 14.59
C GLY A 15 -23.58 -9.73 14.74
N VAL A 16 -24.12 -10.35 13.69
CA VAL A 16 -24.78 -11.66 13.78
C VAL A 16 -23.88 -12.75 14.37
N GLY A 17 -22.60 -12.77 13.98
CA GLY A 17 -21.67 -13.82 14.32
C GLY A 17 -21.93 -15.09 13.51
N ASP A 18 -21.90 -16.23 14.20
CA ASP A 18 -22.07 -17.57 13.64
C ASP A 18 -20.92 -17.98 12.70
N ASP A 19 -21.20 -18.27 11.43
CA ASP A 19 -20.21 -18.63 10.40
C ASP A 19 -19.34 -17.44 9.96
N LEU A 20 -19.66 -16.22 10.43
CA LEU A 20 -18.94 -15.00 10.09
C LEU A 20 -18.49 -14.19 11.32
N PRO A 21 -17.43 -14.61 12.03
CA PRO A 21 -16.97 -13.98 13.28
C PRO A 21 -16.55 -12.50 13.15
N VAL A 22 -16.22 -12.03 11.94
CA VAL A 22 -15.87 -10.62 11.70
C VAL A 22 -17.03 -9.68 11.99
N THR A 23 -18.28 -10.12 11.81
CA THR A 23 -19.47 -9.27 12.03
C THR A 23 -19.61 -8.82 13.49
N VAL A 24 -19.21 -9.69 14.42
CA VAL A 24 -19.13 -9.38 15.86
C VAL A 24 -18.07 -8.31 16.10
N LYS A 25 -16.90 -8.43 15.45
CA LYS A 25 -15.81 -7.46 15.57
C LYS A 25 -16.22 -6.09 15.02
N ASP A 26 -16.91 -6.07 13.89
CA ASP A 26 -17.40 -4.84 13.26
C ASP A 26 -18.36 -4.07 14.17
N ALA A 27 -19.40 -4.75 14.66
CA ALA A 27 -20.41 -4.13 15.52
C ALA A 27 -19.81 -3.70 16.87
N THR A 28 -18.89 -4.49 17.42
CA THR A 28 -18.19 -4.16 18.68
C THR A 28 -17.29 -2.94 18.51
N ALA A 29 -16.49 -2.87 17.44
CA ALA A 29 -15.62 -1.73 17.20
C ALA A 29 -16.41 -0.43 16.99
N LEU A 30 -17.56 -0.51 16.30
CA LEU A 30 -18.45 0.64 16.14
C LEU A 30 -19.04 1.08 17.48
N ARG A 31 -19.46 0.14 18.34
CA ARG A 31 -19.91 0.44 19.70
C ARG A 31 -18.82 1.18 20.47
N ASP A 32 -17.60 0.67 20.45
CA ASP A 32 -16.47 1.20 21.22
C ASP A 32 -16.13 2.63 20.80
N VAL A 33 -16.19 2.95 19.49
CA VAL A 33 -16.04 4.34 19.01
C VAL A 33 -17.20 5.21 19.45
N LEU A 34 -18.45 4.73 19.35
CA LEU A 34 -19.64 5.49 19.70
C LEU A 34 -19.66 5.90 21.18
N VAL A 35 -19.40 4.97 22.09
CA VAL A 35 -19.49 5.23 23.54
C VAL A 35 -18.26 5.91 24.13
N ASN A 36 -17.16 5.99 23.38
CA ASN A 36 -15.93 6.59 23.88
C ASN A 36 -16.12 8.12 24.05
N PRO A 37 -15.98 8.67 25.27
CA PRO A 37 -16.21 10.09 25.56
C PRO A 37 -15.22 11.02 24.87
N HIS A 38 -14.06 10.51 24.44
CA HIS A 38 -13.07 11.24 23.67
C HIS A 38 -13.27 11.11 22.16
N ARG A 39 -14.31 10.40 21.69
CA ARG A 39 -14.64 10.20 20.28
C ARG A 39 -16.06 10.68 20.00
N ALA A 40 -17.01 9.77 19.83
CA ALA A 40 -18.41 10.08 19.54
C ALA A 40 -19.24 10.43 20.75
N ALA A 41 -18.80 10.01 21.95
CA ALA A 41 -19.35 10.40 23.23
C ALA A 41 -20.87 10.14 23.37
N TYR A 42 -21.38 9.08 22.75
CA TYR A 42 -22.74 8.60 22.99
C TYR A 42 -22.80 8.06 24.42
N PRO A 43 -23.87 8.35 25.19
CA PRO A 43 -24.13 7.66 26.44
C PRO A 43 -24.19 6.14 26.26
N LEU A 44 -23.53 5.41 27.16
CA LEU A 44 -23.37 3.95 27.07
C LEU A 44 -24.73 3.24 27.03
N GLU A 45 -25.71 3.74 27.78
CA GLU A 45 -27.08 3.24 27.87
C GLU A 45 -27.93 3.49 26.61
N GLN A 46 -27.48 4.38 25.71
CA GLN A 46 -28.15 4.68 24.44
C GLN A 46 -27.56 3.90 23.25
N VAL A 47 -26.52 3.09 23.47
CA VAL A 47 -25.87 2.25 22.45
C VAL A 47 -26.04 0.77 22.79
N VAL A 48 -26.96 0.12 22.08
CA VAL A 48 -27.24 -1.32 22.22
C VAL A 48 -26.39 -2.11 21.24
N LEU A 49 -25.70 -3.14 21.74
CA LEU A 49 -24.93 -4.10 20.95
C LEU A 49 -25.56 -5.49 21.08
N LEU A 50 -25.97 -6.08 19.96
CA LEU A 50 -26.41 -7.47 19.86
C LEU A 50 -25.40 -8.28 19.06
N THR A 51 -24.87 -9.34 19.69
CA THR A 51 -23.93 -10.27 19.06
C THR A 51 -24.27 -11.73 19.36
N GLU A 52 -23.99 -12.60 18.39
CA GLU A 52 -24.14 -14.06 18.52
C GLU A 52 -25.50 -14.45 19.11
N ASN A 53 -25.53 -15.19 20.23
CA ASN A 53 -26.73 -15.65 20.91
C ASN A 53 -27.74 -14.54 21.25
N SER A 54 -27.32 -13.27 21.34
CA SER A 54 -28.26 -12.15 21.56
C SER A 54 -28.80 -11.53 20.26
N ALA A 55 -28.13 -11.78 19.13
CA ALA A 55 -28.53 -11.34 17.80
C ALA A 55 -29.49 -12.32 17.11
N HIS A 56 -30.29 -13.08 17.86
CA HIS A 56 -31.37 -13.90 17.30
C HIS A 56 -32.58 -13.01 16.91
N ARG A 57 -33.48 -13.55 16.08
CA ARG A 57 -34.66 -12.82 15.54
C ARG A 57 -35.41 -12.03 16.61
N GLN A 58 -35.86 -12.70 17.68
CA GLN A 58 -36.65 -12.07 18.74
C GLN A 58 -35.88 -10.96 19.48
N GLY A 59 -34.57 -11.09 19.66
CA GLY A 59 -33.72 -10.13 20.36
C GLY A 59 -33.59 -8.86 19.54
N ILE A 60 -33.30 -9.01 18.24
CA ILE A 60 -33.24 -7.89 17.30
C ILE A 60 -34.58 -7.13 17.27
N LEU A 61 -35.71 -7.84 17.10
CA LEU A 61 -37.02 -7.18 17.02
C LEU A 61 -37.42 -6.48 18.33
N ALA A 62 -37.08 -7.07 19.48
CA ALA A 62 -37.33 -6.46 20.79
C ALA A 62 -36.49 -5.19 21.02
N GLU A 63 -35.23 -5.17 20.60
CA GLU A 63 -34.40 -3.96 20.69
C GLU A 63 -34.83 -2.88 19.70
N PHE A 64 -35.35 -3.25 18.53
CA PHE A 64 -36.03 -2.28 17.67
C PHE A 64 -37.24 -1.63 18.37
N ASP A 65 -38.09 -2.41 19.03
CA ASP A 65 -39.24 -1.88 19.76
C ASP A 65 -38.82 -0.92 20.87
N LYS A 66 -37.77 -1.25 21.63
CA LYS A 66 -37.20 -0.35 22.64
C LYS A 66 -36.64 0.93 22.02
N LEU A 67 -35.89 0.84 20.93
CA LEU A 67 -35.33 1.99 20.23
C LEU A 67 -36.43 2.92 19.71
N ILE A 68 -37.53 2.35 19.18
CA ILE A 68 -38.70 3.10 18.71
C ILE A 68 -39.30 3.91 19.87
N GLU A 69 -39.50 3.29 21.04
CA GLU A 69 -40.04 3.99 22.22
C GLU A 69 -39.08 5.07 22.75
N GLN A 70 -37.77 4.81 22.76
CA GLN A 70 -36.76 5.80 23.15
C GLN A 70 -36.78 7.02 22.22
N CYS A 71 -36.86 6.81 20.90
CA CYS A 71 -36.90 7.91 19.93
C CYS A 71 -38.21 8.71 20.02
N LYS A 72 -39.35 8.07 20.35
CA LYS A 72 -40.61 8.79 20.60
C LYS A 72 -40.51 9.77 21.77
N GLN A 73 -39.69 9.46 22.77
CA GLN A 73 -39.47 10.31 23.93
C GLN A 73 -38.44 11.43 23.68
N ASN A 74 -37.68 11.37 22.58
CA ASN A 74 -36.69 12.38 22.20
C ASN A 74 -36.88 12.83 20.73
N PRO A 75 -37.67 13.90 20.50
CA PRO A 75 -37.91 14.43 19.14
C PRO A 75 -36.66 14.92 18.41
N GLU A 76 -35.55 15.18 19.11
CA GLU A 76 -34.26 15.58 18.54
C GLU A 76 -33.30 14.39 18.31
N ALA A 77 -33.79 13.16 18.47
CA ALA A 77 -32.95 11.97 18.39
C ALA A 77 -32.23 11.87 17.03
N THR A 78 -30.95 11.51 17.11
CA THR A 78 -30.12 11.07 15.99
C THR A 78 -29.80 9.60 16.21
N THR A 79 -30.24 8.75 15.28
CA THR A 79 -30.23 7.30 15.48
C THR A 79 -29.40 6.59 14.43
N ILE A 80 -28.54 5.67 14.87
CA ILE A 80 -27.75 4.76 14.02
C ILE A 80 -28.30 3.34 14.17
N VAL A 81 -28.71 2.73 13.07
CA VAL A 81 -28.98 1.29 13.00
C VAL A 81 -27.89 0.66 12.14
N TYR A 82 -27.09 -0.21 12.73
CA TYR A 82 -26.02 -0.93 12.05
C TYR A 82 -26.28 -2.43 12.07
N TYR A 83 -26.20 -3.07 10.91
CA TYR A 83 -26.31 -4.52 10.80
C TYR A 83 -25.13 -5.07 9.99
N SER A 84 -24.36 -5.98 10.59
CA SER A 84 -23.31 -6.76 9.95
C SER A 84 -23.67 -8.24 10.05
N GLY A 85 -23.81 -8.91 8.91
CA GLY A 85 -24.33 -10.28 8.85
C GLY A 85 -24.76 -10.72 7.47
N HIS A 86 -25.35 -11.92 7.39
CA HIS A 86 -25.87 -12.46 6.14
C HIS A 86 -27.28 -11.93 5.82
N GLY A 87 -27.61 -11.96 4.53
CA GLY A 87 -28.92 -11.66 3.98
C GLY A 87 -29.21 -12.56 2.78
N GLY A 88 -30.48 -12.76 2.45
CA GLY A 88 -30.93 -13.55 1.32
C GLY A 88 -32.22 -13.02 0.71
N TYR A 89 -32.72 -13.72 -0.31
CA TYR A 89 -34.03 -13.43 -0.90
C TYR A 89 -34.78 -14.72 -1.23
N ARG A 90 -36.08 -14.58 -1.39
CA ARG A 90 -36.95 -15.62 -1.94
C ARG A 90 -37.85 -15.01 -3.02
N HIS A 91 -38.19 -15.81 -4.02
CA HIS A 91 -39.24 -15.42 -4.95
C HIS A 91 -40.60 -15.61 -4.27
N PHE A 92 -41.35 -14.53 -4.07
CA PHE A 92 -42.68 -14.54 -3.47
C PHE A 92 -43.62 -13.63 -4.27
N GLN A 93 -44.76 -14.18 -4.69
CA GLN A 93 -45.82 -13.46 -5.43
C GLN A 93 -45.31 -12.64 -6.64
N GLY A 94 -44.37 -13.20 -7.42
CA GLY A 94 -43.82 -12.55 -8.61
C GLY A 94 -42.77 -11.47 -8.34
N THR A 95 -42.31 -11.32 -7.09
CA THR A 95 -41.27 -10.37 -6.69
C THR A 95 -40.19 -11.03 -5.84
N ASN A 96 -39.03 -10.39 -5.70
CA ASN A 96 -37.98 -10.82 -4.77
C ASN A 96 -38.29 -10.24 -3.38
N GLU A 97 -38.57 -11.10 -2.41
CA GLU A 97 -38.71 -10.72 -1.01
C GLU A 97 -37.40 -11.01 -0.27
N TYR A 98 -36.80 -9.96 0.27
CA TYR A 98 -35.52 -10.02 0.97
C TYR A 98 -35.69 -10.35 2.43
N PHE A 99 -34.66 -10.91 3.05
CA PHE A 99 -34.62 -11.14 4.48
C PHE A 99 -33.19 -11.13 5.02
N LEU A 100 -33.04 -10.70 6.27
CA LEU A 100 -31.81 -10.80 7.05
C LEU A 100 -31.76 -12.17 7.73
N LEU A 101 -30.55 -12.67 7.98
CA LEU A 101 -30.31 -13.94 8.69
C LEU A 101 -29.73 -13.63 10.09
N PRO A 102 -30.58 -13.53 11.13
CA PRO A 102 -30.15 -13.48 12.52
C PRO A 102 -29.37 -14.72 12.96
N TYR A 103 -28.76 -14.64 14.14
CA TYR A 103 -28.12 -15.80 14.77
C TYR A 103 -29.15 -16.90 15.02
N GLY A 104 -28.79 -18.15 14.68
CA GLY A 104 -29.69 -19.30 14.77
C GLY A 104 -30.69 -19.41 13.61
N TYR A 105 -30.43 -18.77 12.47
CA TYR A 105 -31.23 -18.94 11.26
C TYR A 105 -31.34 -20.41 10.85
N ASN A 106 -32.57 -20.85 10.53
CA ASN A 106 -32.83 -22.20 10.03
C ASN A 106 -33.69 -22.12 8.77
N SER A 107 -33.15 -22.63 7.65
CA SER A 107 -33.84 -22.64 6.35
C SER A 107 -35.17 -23.40 6.38
N SER A 108 -35.33 -24.42 7.23
CA SER A 108 -36.57 -25.18 7.39
C SER A 108 -37.63 -24.43 8.21
N GLN A 109 -37.22 -23.43 8.99
CA GLN A 109 -38.08 -22.57 9.82
C GLN A 109 -37.86 -21.10 9.47
N GLN A 110 -37.70 -20.81 8.17
CA GLN A 110 -37.32 -19.48 7.70
C GLN A 110 -38.26 -18.38 8.22
N THR A 111 -39.57 -18.64 8.26
CA THR A 111 -40.56 -17.67 8.75
C THR A 111 -40.40 -17.29 10.22
N GLU A 112 -39.85 -18.19 11.03
CA GLU A 112 -39.69 -18.04 12.48
C GLU A 112 -38.30 -17.52 12.87
N THR A 113 -37.32 -17.65 11.97
CA THR A 113 -35.90 -17.39 12.27
C THR A 113 -35.29 -16.26 11.44
N ALA A 114 -35.87 -15.91 10.28
CA ALA A 114 -35.46 -14.75 9.49
C ALA A 114 -36.16 -13.44 9.90
N ILE A 115 -35.59 -12.30 9.54
CA ILE A 115 -36.26 -11.00 9.58
C ILE A 115 -36.51 -10.57 8.13
N PHE A 116 -37.76 -10.60 7.69
CA PHE A 116 -38.11 -10.20 6.33
C PHE A 116 -37.95 -8.70 6.13
N GLY A 117 -37.65 -8.32 4.89
CA GLY A 117 -37.44 -6.94 4.51
C GLY A 117 -38.67 -6.07 4.81
N SER A 118 -39.88 -6.60 4.65
CA SER A 118 -41.13 -5.92 5.02
C SER A 118 -41.21 -5.64 6.53
N GLU A 119 -40.87 -6.62 7.37
CA GLU A 119 -40.82 -6.47 8.83
C GLU A 119 -39.73 -5.48 9.27
N PHE A 120 -38.53 -5.62 8.71
CA PHE A 120 -37.42 -4.68 8.96
C PHE A 120 -37.80 -3.25 8.57
N THR A 121 -38.42 -3.08 7.39
CA THR A 121 -38.93 -1.79 6.90
C THR A 121 -39.90 -1.16 7.89
N GLN A 122 -40.89 -1.92 8.36
CA GLN A 122 -41.88 -1.44 9.32
C GLN A 122 -41.22 -0.95 10.62
N LYS A 123 -40.20 -1.65 11.13
CA LYS A 123 -39.45 -1.20 12.31
C LYS A 123 -38.71 0.11 12.04
N ILE A 124 -38.01 0.23 10.91
CA ILE A 124 -37.30 1.46 10.54
C ILE A 124 -38.26 2.66 10.40
N GLU A 125 -39.44 2.47 9.82
CA GLU A 125 -40.44 3.54 9.65
C GLU A 125 -41.04 4.03 10.96
N ALA A 126 -41.22 3.10 11.90
CA ALA A 126 -41.72 3.38 13.23
C ALA A 126 -40.75 4.21 14.09
N ILE A 127 -39.45 4.24 13.74
CA ILE A 127 -38.46 5.10 14.41
C ILE A 127 -38.75 6.57 14.06
N LYS A 128 -39.26 7.32 15.06
CA LYS A 128 -39.56 8.76 14.96
C LYS A 128 -38.41 9.63 15.48
N ALA A 129 -37.21 9.39 14.95
CA ALA A 129 -36.04 10.22 15.21
C ALA A 129 -35.98 11.42 14.25
N GLN A 130 -35.37 12.53 14.68
CA GLN A 130 -35.12 13.68 13.78
C GLN A 130 -34.19 13.27 12.64
N LYS A 131 -33.16 12.49 12.97
CA LYS A 131 -32.16 11.98 12.03
C LYS A 131 -32.01 10.47 12.21
N LEU A 132 -32.02 9.72 11.11
CA LEU A 132 -31.87 8.26 11.13
C LEU A 132 -30.92 7.81 10.02
N ILE A 133 -29.87 7.09 10.41
CA ILE A 133 -28.99 6.40 9.47
C ILE A 133 -29.12 4.89 9.66
N VAL A 134 -29.30 4.17 8.56
CA VAL A 134 -29.26 2.71 8.50
C VAL A 134 -28.06 2.29 7.67
N LEU A 135 -27.18 1.51 8.27
CA LEU A 135 -25.93 1.03 7.69
C LEU A 135 -26.00 -0.50 7.59
N LEU A 136 -25.99 -1.00 6.37
CA LEU A 136 -26.10 -2.43 6.08
C LEU A 136 -24.75 -2.94 5.57
N ASP A 137 -24.01 -3.60 6.44
CA ASP A 137 -22.77 -4.29 6.10
C ASP A 137 -22.99 -5.78 5.89
N CYS A 138 -23.72 -6.11 4.83
CA CYS A 138 -24.07 -7.47 4.50
C CYS A 138 -23.42 -7.84 3.18
N CYS A 139 -22.32 -8.62 3.15
CA CYS A 139 -21.91 -9.37 1.93
C CYS A 139 -20.66 -10.27 2.02
N HIS A 140 -20.46 -11.04 3.09
CA HIS A 140 -19.55 -12.21 3.05
C HIS A 140 -20.34 -13.46 2.66
N ALA A 141 -19.93 -14.17 1.60
CA ALA A 141 -20.24 -15.58 1.31
C ALA A 141 -19.23 -15.99 0.22
N GLY A 142 -17.96 -15.92 0.61
CA GLY A 142 -16.82 -16.37 -0.17
C GLY A 142 -16.33 -17.71 0.34
N GLY A 143 -17.19 -18.73 0.29
CA GLY A 143 -16.80 -20.14 0.39
C GLY A 143 -17.35 -20.92 1.58
N ILE A 144 -18.43 -21.69 1.36
CA ILE A 144 -18.46 -23.15 1.55
C ILE A 144 -19.33 -23.76 0.43
N PRO A 145 -18.79 -24.64 -0.44
CA PRO A 145 -19.60 -25.54 -1.25
C PRO A 145 -19.95 -26.78 -0.41
N LYS A 146 -21.24 -26.96 -0.08
CA LYS A 146 -21.89 -28.26 0.21
C LYS A 146 -23.37 -28.02 0.53
N GLU A 147 -24.23 -28.12 -0.48
CA GLU A 147 -25.13 -29.28 -0.64
C GLU A 147 -25.98 -29.10 -1.90
N LYS A 148 -26.18 -30.23 -2.58
CA LYS A 148 -27.03 -30.39 -3.75
C LYS A 148 -28.50 -30.29 -3.34
N ASP A 149 -29.32 -29.86 -4.30
CA ASP A 149 -30.78 -30.04 -4.34
C ASP A 149 -31.63 -29.29 -3.31
N SER A 150 -31.91 -28.01 -3.62
CA SER A 150 -33.26 -27.45 -3.57
C SER A 150 -33.23 -26.07 -4.23
N GLY A 151 -34.25 -25.73 -5.02
CA GLY A 151 -34.32 -24.52 -5.87
C GLY A 151 -34.33 -23.17 -5.15
N THR A 152 -33.78 -23.07 -3.94
CA THR A 152 -33.53 -21.84 -3.18
C THR A 152 -32.09 -21.39 -3.43
N GLY A 153 -31.89 -20.55 -4.44
CA GLY A 153 -30.59 -19.94 -4.70
C GLY A 153 -30.21 -18.94 -3.61
N PHE A 154 -29.14 -19.21 -2.86
CA PHE A 154 -28.51 -18.22 -1.98
C PHE A 154 -27.66 -17.28 -2.83
N VAL A 155 -28.30 -16.25 -3.39
CA VAL A 155 -27.62 -15.19 -4.15
C VAL A 155 -27.86 -13.85 -3.45
N LYS A 156 -26.83 -13.01 -3.48
CA LYS A 156 -26.80 -11.65 -2.92
C LYS A 156 -27.86 -10.79 -3.58
N SER A 157 -28.51 -9.90 -2.83
CA SER A 157 -29.43 -8.96 -3.45
C SER A 157 -29.81 -7.78 -2.53
N PRO A 158 -30.23 -6.65 -3.12
CA PRO A 158 -30.51 -5.38 -2.43
C PRO A 158 -31.64 -5.43 -1.40
N PRO A 159 -31.77 -4.43 -0.52
CA PRO A 159 -33.00 -4.19 0.23
C PRO A 159 -34.24 -4.05 -0.70
N PRO A 160 -35.44 -4.44 -0.25
CA PRO A 160 -36.65 -4.43 -1.09
C PRO A 160 -36.99 -3.05 -1.63
N GLN A 161 -37.51 -2.96 -2.87
CA GLN A 161 -38.08 -1.72 -3.42
C GLN A 161 -39.17 -1.13 -2.49
N GLN A 162 -39.92 -2.00 -1.80
CA GLN A 162 -40.91 -1.61 -0.78
C GLN A 162 -40.29 -0.89 0.44
N LEU A 163 -39.04 -1.21 0.84
CA LEU A 163 -38.28 -0.42 1.82
C LEU A 163 -38.03 1.00 1.29
N LEU A 164 -37.73 1.14 0.00
CA LEU A 164 -37.46 2.44 -0.63
C LEU A 164 -38.72 3.32 -0.77
N ASP A 165 -39.89 2.68 -0.96
CA ASP A 165 -41.16 3.35 -1.17
C ASP A 165 -41.83 3.77 0.16
N ALA A 166 -41.80 2.91 1.17
CA ALA A 166 -42.51 3.15 2.43
C ALA A 166 -41.75 4.13 3.37
N LEU A 167 -40.42 4.27 3.18
CA LEU A 167 -39.60 5.30 3.83
C LEU A 167 -39.80 6.73 3.33
N SER A 168 -40.66 6.96 2.33
CA SER A 168 -40.96 8.28 1.76
C SER A 168 -41.64 9.27 2.72
N SER A 169 -41.96 8.83 3.94
CA SER A 169 -42.51 9.68 5.01
C SER A 169 -41.43 10.03 6.04
N GLY A 170 -40.89 11.25 5.96
CA GLY A 170 -39.97 11.83 6.96
C GLY A 170 -38.69 12.44 6.37
N SER A 171 -38.17 13.48 7.03
CA SER A 171 -36.92 14.18 6.71
C SER A 171 -35.72 13.60 7.48
N GLY A 172 -34.48 13.77 7.00
CA GLY A 172 -33.26 13.39 7.74
C GLY A 172 -32.94 11.90 7.77
N ARG A 173 -33.37 11.12 6.77
CA ARG A 173 -33.19 9.66 6.71
C ARG A 173 -32.17 9.25 5.64
N VAL A 174 -31.20 8.42 6.00
CA VAL A 174 -30.16 7.91 5.09
C VAL A 174 -30.01 6.39 5.24
N ILE A 175 -30.01 5.68 4.11
CA ILE A 175 -29.73 4.23 4.08
C ILE A 175 -28.54 3.97 3.18
N VAL A 176 -27.54 3.26 3.72
CA VAL A 176 -26.30 2.93 3.03
C VAL A 176 -26.07 1.43 3.10
N ALA A 177 -25.73 0.84 1.95
CA ALA A 177 -25.24 -0.53 1.85
C ALA A 177 -23.73 -0.53 1.59
N SER A 178 -23.02 -1.54 2.10
CA SER A 178 -21.56 -1.62 1.98
C SER A 178 -21.02 -2.00 0.60
N SER A 179 -21.89 -2.46 -0.31
CA SER A 179 -21.59 -2.81 -1.70
C SER A 179 -22.82 -2.60 -2.63
N GLN A 180 -22.57 -2.57 -3.94
CA GLN A 180 -23.63 -2.64 -4.96
C GLN A 180 -24.27 -4.04 -5.01
N GLU A 181 -25.38 -4.15 -5.74
CA GLU A 181 -26.21 -5.37 -5.80
C GLU A 181 -25.46 -6.58 -6.37
N ASP A 182 -24.51 -6.33 -7.27
CA ASP A 182 -23.69 -7.30 -7.98
C ASP A 182 -22.27 -7.47 -7.38
N GLU A 183 -21.98 -6.80 -6.26
CA GLU A 183 -20.66 -6.73 -5.66
C GLU A 183 -20.55 -7.52 -4.34
N LYS A 184 -19.32 -7.63 -3.80
CA LYS A 184 -19.10 -8.24 -2.48
C LYS A 184 -18.52 -7.24 -1.49
N SER A 185 -18.72 -7.52 -0.21
CA SER A 185 -18.12 -6.79 0.89
C SER A 185 -16.97 -7.63 1.43
N TYR A 186 -15.80 -7.02 1.54
CA TYR A 186 -14.56 -7.71 1.85
C TYR A 186 -14.03 -7.31 3.24
N ILE A 187 -13.18 -8.17 3.80
CA ILE A 187 -12.34 -7.88 4.95
C ILE A 187 -11.01 -7.31 4.44
N GLY A 188 -10.50 -6.26 5.10
CA GLY A 188 -9.24 -5.62 4.73
C GLY A 188 -8.05 -6.55 4.98
N TYR A 189 -7.04 -6.51 4.11
CA TYR A 189 -5.85 -7.37 4.27
C TYR A 189 -5.05 -6.96 5.51
N GLY A 190 -5.13 -7.76 6.57
CA GLY A 190 -4.50 -7.47 7.87
C GLY A 190 -5.35 -6.62 8.83
N ASP A 191 -6.54 -6.20 8.42
CA ASP A 191 -7.49 -5.49 9.30
C ASP A 191 -8.38 -6.51 10.04
N PRO A 192 -8.72 -6.26 11.32
CA PRO A 192 -9.62 -7.12 12.07
C PRO A 192 -11.11 -6.95 11.70
N TYR A 193 -11.44 -5.99 10.81
CA TYR A 193 -12.79 -5.54 10.47
C TYR A 193 -13.05 -5.63 8.96
N SER A 194 -14.33 -5.56 8.57
CA SER A 194 -14.70 -5.36 7.16
C SER A 194 -14.14 -4.03 6.65
N ILE A 195 -13.86 -3.92 5.34
CA ILE A 195 -13.34 -2.68 4.73
C ILE A 195 -14.31 -1.52 4.93
N PHE A 196 -15.61 -1.81 4.83
CA PHE A 196 -16.65 -0.81 5.05
C PHE A 196 -16.63 -0.30 6.49
N THR A 197 -16.57 -1.21 7.46
CA THR A 197 -16.47 -0.86 8.89
C THR A 197 -15.19 -0.09 9.17
N THR A 198 -14.03 -0.52 8.66
CA THR A 198 -12.77 0.21 8.81
C THR A 198 -12.91 1.66 8.33
N CYS A 199 -13.44 1.86 7.13
CA CYS A 199 -13.62 3.22 6.58
C CYS A 199 -14.66 4.03 7.37
N LEU A 200 -15.73 3.40 7.87
CA LEU A 200 -16.75 4.04 8.69
C LEU A 200 -16.17 4.50 10.04
N LEU A 201 -15.41 3.64 10.73
CA LEU A 201 -14.75 3.97 11.99
C LEU A 201 -13.79 5.15 11.81
N GLU A 202 -13.03 5.17 10.72
CA GLU A 202 -12.15 6.29 10.38
C GLU A 202 -12.92 7.60 10.16
N ALA A 203 -14.03 7.53 9.43
CA ALA A 203 -14.87 8.68 9.13
C ALA A 203 -15.50 9.27 10.40
N LEU A 204 -16.06 8.42 11.26
CA LEU A 204 -16.64 8.81 12.56
C LEU A 204 -15.59 9.39 13.52
N GLN A 205 -14.34 8.94 13.41
CA GLN A 205 -13.20 9.47 14.17
C GLN A 205 -12.57 10.70 13.52
N GLY A 206 -13.20 11.28 12.49
CA GLY A 206 -12.90 12.61 11.99
C GLY A 206 -11.96 12.64 10.79
N LYS A 207 -11.51 11.49 10.26
CA LYS A 207 -10.74 11.47 8.99
C LYS A 207 -11.54 12.01 7.81
N ALA A 208 -12.87 11.95 7.90
CA ALA A 208 -13.77 12.51 6.91
C ALA A 208 -14.07 14.02 7.11
N ALA A 209 -13.78 14.57 8.30
CA ALA A 209 -14.29 15.89 8.69
C ALA A 209 -13.70 17.02 7.84
N VAL A 210 -14.56 17.70 7.08
CA VAL A 210 -14.14 18.83 6.23
C VAL A 210 -13.89 20.09 7.08
N ASN A 211 -14.78 20.38 8.03
CA ASN A 211 -14.80 21.66 8.74
C ASN A 211 -14.03 21.69 10.07
N LYS A 212 -13.29 20.63 10.44
CA LYS A 212 -12.50 20.50 11.69
C LYS A 212 -13.12 21.16 12.94
N ASP A 213 -14.44 21.03 13.09
CA ASP A 213 -15.23 21.74 14.09
C ASP A 213 -15.76 20.80 15.18
N GLY A 214 -15.21 19.59 15.26
CA GLY A 214 -15.56 18.58 16.27
C GLY A 214 -16.70 17.65 15.86
N TYR A 215 -17.37 17.88 14.73
CA TYR A 215 -18.52 17.10 14.28
C TYR A 215 -18.20 16.18 13.10
N ALA A 216 -18.57 14.91 13.21
CA ALA A 216 -18.61 14.00 12.08
C ALA A 216 -19.99 14.10 11.41
N ARG A 217 -20.03 14.61 10.18
CA ARG A 217 -21.28 14.87 9.46
C ARG A 217 -21.58 13.82 8.40
N ILE A 218 -22.86 13.62 8.12
CA ILE A 218 -23.32 12.54 7.25
C ILE A 218 -22.73 12.62 5.83
N LEU A 219 -22.73 13.78 5.17
CA LEU A 219 -22.20 13.89 3.80
C LEU A 219 -20.69 13.66 3.76
N ASP A 220 -19.97 14.18 4.75
CA ASP A 220 -18.53 13.99 4.89
C ASP A 220 -18.19 12.49 5.00
N ILE A 221 -18.93 11.79 5.86
CA ILE A 221 -18.80 10.34 6.06
C ILE A 221 -19.11 9.58 4.76
N LEU A 222 -20.21 9.91 4.07
CA LEU A 222 -20.59 9.24 2.82
C LEU A 222 -19.53 9.44 1.73
N ILE A 223 -19.02 10.66 1.56
CA ILE A 223 -17.95 10.96 0.60
C ILE A 223 -16.69 10.16 0.94
N TYR A 224 -16.32 10.09 2.22
CA TYR A 224 -15.17 9.30 2.66
C TYR A 224 -15.35 7.81 2.35
N LEU A 225 -16.52 7.24 2.65
CA LEU A 225 -16.85 5.84 2.35
C LEU A 225 -16.76 5.55 0.84
N PHE A 226 -17.37 6.40 0.01
CA PHE A 226 -17.35 6.24 -1.45
C PHE A 226 -15.96 6.35 -2.06
N ASN A 227 -15.07 7.12 -1.44
CA ASN A 227 -13.70 7.25 -1.91
C ASN A 227 -12.80 6.10 -1.43
N GLN A 228 -12.91 5.71 -0.16
CA GLN A 228 -11.93 4.83 0.49
C GLN A 228 -12.24 3.35 0.31
N VAL A 229 -13.52 2.95 0.30
CA VAL A 229 -13.90 1.54 0.19
C VAL A 229 -13.43 0.93 -1.15
N PRO A 230 -13.65 1.55 -2.32
CA PRO A 230 -13.21 0.99 -3.60
C PRO A 230 -11.68 0.91 -3.73
N GLN A 231 -10.94 1.80 -3.08
CA GLN A 231 -9.47 1.83 -3.12
C GLN A 231 -8.83 0.71 -2.30
N ARG A 232 -9.54 0.21 -1.28
CA ARG A 232 -9.03 -0.80 -0.34
C ARG A 232 -9.52 -2.20 -0.67
N ALA A 233 -10.62 -2.33 -1.41
CA ALA A 233 -11.20 -3.61 -1.75
C ALA A 233 -10.35 -4.39 -2.77
N PRO A 234 -10.17 -5.72 -2.59
CA PRO A 234 -9.38 -6.55 -3.52
C PRO A 234 -10.09 -6.81 -4.86
N ALA A 235 -11.37 -6.45 -4.95
CA ALA A 235 -12.24 -6.55 -6.11
C ALA A 235 -13.35 -5.48 -5.97
N PRO A 236 -14.18 -5.23 -7.00
CA PRO A 236 -15.19 -4.18 -6.95
C PRO A 236 -16.08 -4.27 -5.70
N GLN A 237 -16.02 -3.20 -4.92
CA GLN A 237 -16.86 -2.93 -3.76
C GLN A 237 -17.09 -1.42 -3.70
N HIS A 238 -18.29 -1.00 -4.04
CA HIS A 238 -18.71 0.39 -4.03
C HIS A 238 -19.90 0.52 -3.08
N PRO A 239 -19.78 1.27 -1.98
CA PRO A 239 -20.93 1.55 -1.14
C PRO A 239 -22.02 2.24 -1.94
N LEU A 240 -23.28 1.98 -1.58
CA LEU A 240 -24.44 2.54 -2.26
C LEU A 240 -25.35 3.22 -1.25
N VAL A 241 -25.65 4.51 -1.48
CA VAL A 241 -26.76 5.18 -0.80
C VAL A 241 -28.05 4.78 -1.49
N LYS A 242 -28.84 3.95 -0.82
CA LYS A 242 -30.13 3.45 -1.31
C LYS A 242 -31.22 4.51 -1.22
N LYS A 243 -31.16 5.35 -0.20
CA LYS A 243 -32.11 6.46 0.01
C LYS A 243 -31.45 7.58 0.80
N MET A 244 -31.78 8.82 0.45
CA MET A 244 -31.44 10.03 1.18
C MET A 244 -32.64 10.98 1.06
N LEU A 245 -33.26 11.35 2.18
CA LEU A 245 -34.45 12.19 2.23
C LEU A 245 -34.20 13.46 3.03
N ASP A 246 -34.49 14.59 2.38
CA ASP A 246 -34.55 15.93 2.97
C ASP A 246 -33.45 16.16 4.01
N LEU A 247 -32.21 16.21 3.53
CA LEU A 247 -31.08 16.46 4.40
C LEU A 247 -31.14 17.85 5.00
N GLY A 248 -31.64 18.85 4.26
CA GLY A 248 -31.71 20.28 4.63
C GLY A 248 -30.33 20.89 4.91
N ASP A 249 -29.62 20.30 5.87
CA ASP A 249 -28.28 20.56 6.34
C ASP A 249 -27.44 19.27 6.39
N ASN A 250 -26.12 19.38 6.17
CA ASN A 250 -25.14 18.31 6.42
C ASN A 250 -25.05 18.04 7.94
N PHE A 251 -25.99 17.29 8.49
CA PHE A 251 -26.16 17.19 9.94
C PHE A 251 -25.07 16.33 10.62
N PRO A 252 -24.70 16.65 11.87
CA PRO A 252 -23.77 15.86 12.65
C PRO A 252 -24.39 14.54 13.10
N LEU A 253 -23.67 13.43 12.90
CA LEU A 253 -24.03 12.14 13.50
C LEU A 253 -23.46 12.01 14.90
N CYS A 254 -22.25 12.52 15.13
CA CYS A 254 -21.57 12.40 16.40
C CYS A 254 -20.46 13.45 16.53
N TYR A 255 -19.84 13.48 17.69
CA TYR A 255 -18.51 14.07 17.82
C TYR A 255 -17.45 13.14 17.21
N TYR A 256 -16.34 13.65 16.68
CA TYR A 256 -15.20 12.78 16.29
C TYR A 256 -14.07 12.76 17.33
N ALA A 257 -14.12 13.70 18.28
CA ALA A 257 -13.08 13.99 19.26
C ALA A 257 -13.61 14.43 20.64
N GLY A 258 -14.78 13.94 21.05
CA GLY A 258 -15.51 14.48 22.21
C GLY A 258 -15.91 15.95 22.02
N GLY A 259 -16.07 16.38 20.77
CA GLY A 259 -16.38 17.76 20.38
C GLY A 259 -15.16 18.67 20.22
N SER A 260 -13.95 18.15 20.41
CA SER A 260 -12.73 18.91 20.16
C SER A 260 -12.55 19.22 18.67
N LYS A 261 -12.11 20.44 18.36
CA LYS A 261 -11.70 20.83 17.00
C LYS A 261 -10.40 20.15 16.57
N SER A 262 -9.55 19.81 17.53
CA SER A 262 -8.36 18.97 17.32
C SER A 262 -8.73 17.49 17.43
N LEU A 263 -8.18 16.65 16.55
CA LEU A 263 -8.39 15.20 16.64
C LEU A 263 -7.75 14.68 17.95
N PRO A 264 -8.34 13.70 18.65
CA PRO A 264 -7.74 13.12 19.85
C PRO A 264 -6.44 12.42 19.45
N GLY A 265 -5.32 12.90 19.98
CA GLY A 265 -3.96 12.48 19.58
C GLY A 265 -3.17 13.56 18.82
N GLU A 266 -3.78 14.69 18.46
CA GLU A 266 -3.07 15.90 18.02
C GLU A 266 -2.72 16.75 19.25
N SER A 267 -1.60 16.44 19.91
CA SER A 267 -0.86 17.46 20.69
C SER A 267 -0.21 18.45 19.71
N ASP A 268 -0.07 19.73 20.08
CA ASP A 268 0.67 20.79 19.35
C ASP A 268 2.19 20.52 19.15
N SER A 269 2.61 19.25 19.19
CA SER A 269 3.83 18.84 18.51
C SER A 269 3.48 18.59 17.03
N PRO A 270 4.31 19.00 16.06
CA PRO A 270 4.04 18.72 14.65
C PRO A 270 3.75 17.24 14.51
N GLN A 271 2.50 16.88 14.15
CA GLN A 271 2.18 15.47 13.98
C GLN A 271 3.15 14.89 12.97
N PRO A 272 3.82 13.76 13.29
CA PRO A 272 4.66 13.09 12.32
C PRO A 272 3.75 12.79 11.12
N PRO A 273 4.11 13.18 9.88
CA PRO A 273 3.32 12.86 8.71
C PRO A 273 2.96 11.37 8.69
N PRO A 274 1.82 11.00 8.10
CA PRO A 274 1.32 9.62 8.07
C PRO A 274 2.46 8.65 7.78
N LEU A 275 2.53 7.57 8.56
CA LEU A 275 3.54 6.53 8.38
C LEU A 275 3.46 6.04 6.93
N GLU A 276 4.52 6.31 6.18
CA GLU A 276 4.58 5.98 4.77
C GLU A 276 4.96 4.51 4.61
N SER A 277 4.18 3.79 3.80
CA SER A 277 4.44 2.40 3.45
C SER A 277 5.89 2.22 2.97
N PRO A 278 6.67 1.31 3.56
CA PRO A 278 8.04 1.03 3.11
C PRO A 278 8.13 0.31 1.76
N LYS A 279 6.99 0.00 1.12
CA LYS A 279 6.95 -0.69 -0.17
C LYS A 279 7.17 0.32 -1.29
N GLY A 280 8.32 0.20 -1.98
CA GLY A 280 8.67 1.01 -3.15
C GLY A 280 9.82 1.99 -2.87
N PRO A 281 10.14 2.86 -3.83
CA PRO A 281 11.08 3.96 -3.60
C PRO A 281 10.48 4.98 -2.62
N VAL A 282 11.36 5.61 -1.85
CA VAL A 282 10.97 6.65 -0.88
C VAL A 282 10.78 7.97 -1.66
N PRO A 283 9.62 8.64 -1.55
CA PRO A 283 9.35 9.93 -2.18
C PRO A 283 10.34 11.01 -1.78
N LEU A 284 10.45 12.04 -2.63
CA LEU A 284 11.41 13.12 -2.47
C LEU A 284 11.19 13.92 -1.16
N ASP A 285 9.93 14.19 -0.84
CA ASP A 285 9.46 14.96 0.32
C ASP A 285 9.26 14.10 1.58
N SER A 286 9.60 12.80 1.50
CA SER A 286 9.45 11.90 2.62
C SER A 286 10.43 12.23 3.74
N LYS A 287 9.90 12.54 4.93
CA LYS A 287 10.69 12.60 6.16
C LYS A 287 11.42 11.29 6.46
N PHE A 288 11.01 10.16 5.87
CA PHE A 288 11.60 8.87 6.14
C PHE A 288 12.73 8.52 5.15
N TYR A 289 13.11 9.43 4.26
CA TYR A 289 14.37 9.32 3.53
C TYR A 289 15.54 9.49 4.49
N GLN A 290 16.33 8.44 4.68
CA GLN A 290 17.53 8.48 5.51
C GLN A 290 18.76 8.68 4.61
N ALA A 291 19.36 9.87 4.70
CA ALA A 291 20.65 10.15 4.09
C ALA A 291 21.73 9.25 4.69
N ARG A 292 22.73 8.92 3.88
CA ARG A 292 23.74 7.91 4.23
C ARG A 292 25.15 8.42 4.16
N LEU A 293 25.97 7.87 5.05
CA LEU A 293 27.41 8.09 5.03
C LEU A 293 28.12 6.99 4.24
N ASN A 294 29.14 7.38 3.49
CA ASN A 294 30.06 6.45 2.87
C ASN A 294 30.71 5.59 3.96
N ALA A 295 30.75 4.27 3.74
CA ALA A 295 31.26 3.33 4.74
C ALA A 295 32.75 3.59 5.08
N GLU A 296 33.54 4.02 4.09
CA GLU A 296 34.98 4.25 4.19
C GLU A 296 35.30 5.69 4.57
N THR A 297 34.81 6.68 3.82
CA THR A 297 35.19 8.08 4.01
C THR A 297 34.37 8.81 5.07
N LYS A 298 33.21 8.28 5.44
CA LYS A 298 32.19 8.91 6.30
C LYS A 298 31.58 10.20 5.74
N ASP A 299 31.81 10.52 4.47
CA ASP A 299 31.16 11.64 3.80
C ASP A 299 29.71 11.31 3.41
N SER A 300 28.87 12.33 3.23
CA SER A 300 27.50 12.15 2.73
C SER A 300 27.51 11.68 1.27
N ILE A 301 26.85 10.56 1.03
CA ILE A 301 26.68 9.97 -0.30
C ILE A 301 25.88 10.90 -1.22
N GLU A 302 24.84 11.56 -0.69
CA GLU A 302 24.03 12.52 -1.45
C GLU A 302 24.87 13.68 -1.92
N GLN A 303 25.64 14.31 -1.02
CA GLN A 303 26.49 15.46 -1.36
C GLN A 303 27.58 15.07 -2.36
N GLU A 304 28.14 13.88 -2.23
CA GLU A 304 29.11 13.34 -3.19
C GLU A 304 28.48 13.15 -4.58
N SER A 305 27.26 12.60 -4.62
CA SER A 305 26.49 12.42 -5.86
C SER A 305 26.17 13.77 -6.54
N PHE A 306 25.75 14.76 -5.75
CA PHE A 306 25.41 16.11 -6.24
C PHE A 306 26.63 16.80 -6.85
N LYS A 307 27.79 16.72 -6.19
CA LYS A 307 29.05 17.27 -6.73
C LYS A 307 29.47 16.59 -8.02
N GLU A 308 29.27 15.28 -8.14
CA GLU A 308 29.67 14.55 -9.34
C GLU A 308 28.85 14.98 -10.56
N ILE A 309 27.52 15.08 -10.43
CA ILE A 309 26.66 15.43 -11.57
C ILE A 309 26.83 16.88 -12.06
N GLN A 310 27.52 17.73 -11.32
CA GLN A 310 27.87 19.08 -11.78
C GLN A 310 28.98 19.06 -12.84
N LYS A 311 29.82 18.01 -12.89
CA LYS A 311 30.92 17.91 -13.84
C LYS A 311 30.41 17.67 -15.27
N PRO A 312 30.94 18.37 -16.30
CA PRO A 312 30.65 18.08 -17.70
C PRO A 312 30.87 16.60 -18.04
N GLY A 313 29.87 15.99 -18.71
CA GLY A 313 29.92 14.58 -19.10
C GLY A 313 29.97 13.59 -17.94
N ALA A 314 29.44 13.93 -16.75
CA ALA A 314 29.55 13.05 -15.59
C ALA A 314 28.94 11.66 -15.83
N LEU A 315 29.60 10.63 -15.29
CA LEU A 315 29.08 9.26 -15.18
C LEU A 315 29.17 8.82 -13.73
N LEU A 316 28.00 8.66 -13.11
CA LEU A 316 27.85 8.23 -11.72
C LEU A 316 27.24 6.83 -11.69
N LEU A 317 27.98 5.88 -11.12
CA LEU A 317 27.59 4.48 -10.99
C LEU A 317 27.12 4.24 -9.54
N VAL A 318 25.82 4.01 -9.34
CA VAL A 318 25.25 3.75 -8.01
C VAL A 318 25.05 2.24 -7.85
N LYS A 319 25.94 1.63 -7.08
CA LYS A 319 25.95 0.19 -6.79
C LYS A 319 25.25 -0.11 -5.47
N GLY A 320 24.42 -1.13 -5.44
CA GLY A 320 23.85 -1.63 -4.19
C GLY A 320 22.89 -2.80 -4.39
N GLY A 321 22.76 -3.64 -3.37
CA GLY A 321 21.82 -4.77 -3.34
C GLY A 321 20.37 -4.39 -3.70
N TYR A 322 19.55 -5.41 -3.96
CA TYR A 322 18.10 -5.24 -4.08
C TYR A 322 17.55 -4.50 -2.84
N GLN A 323 16.67 -3.52 -3.03
CA GLN A 323 16.05 -2.73 -1.95
C GLN A 323 17.00 -1.93 -1.04
N MET A 324 18.23 -1.63 -1.51
CA MET A 324 19.16 -0.72 -0.83
C MET A 324 18.87 0.78 -1.11
N GLY A 325 17.71 1.15 -1.66
CA GLY A 325 17.34 2.56 -1.89
C GLY A 325 18.07 3.27 -3.03
N LYS A 326 18.53 2.54 -4.06
CA LYS A 326 19.16 3.11 -5.27
C LYS A 326 18.23 4.09 -6.01
N THR A 327 16.99 3.66 -6.28
CA THR A 327 15.97 4.49 -6.94
C THR A 327 15.64 5.74 -6.12
N SER A 328 15.61 5.63 -4.78
CA SER A 328 15.42 6.79 -3.90
C SER A 328 16.58 7.79 -4.04
N LEU A 329 17.83 7.34 -4.04
CA LEU A 329 18.99 8.22 -4.26
C LEU A 329 18.95 8.86 -5.65
N LEU A 330 18.62 8.09 -6.69
CA LEU A 330 18.44 8.64 -8.04
C LEU A 330 17.40 9.77 -8.04
N THR A 331 16.27 9.59 -7.35
CA THR A 331 15.24 10.64 -7.20
C THR A 331 15.79 11.91 -6.55
N GLN A 332 16.62 11.79 -5.50
CA GLN A 332 17.28 12.94 -4.86
C GLN A 332 18.26 13.65 -5.81
N ILE A 333 19.02 12.87 -6.60
CA ILE A 333 19.95 13.42 -7.61
C ILE A 333 19.19 14.17 -8.70
N GLN A 334 18.04 13.65 -9.13
CA GLN A 334 17.19 14.29 -10.13
C GLN A 334 16.60 15.60 -9.63
N GLU A 335 16.14 15.64 -8.38
CA GLU A 335 15.67 16.89 -7.77
C GLU A 335 16.78 17.93 -7.70
N HIS A 336 17.96 17.54 -7.22
CA HIS A 336 19.10 18.46 -7.18
C HIS A 336 19.45 19.00 -8.57
N ALA A 337 19.45 18.13 -9.59
CA ALA A 337 19.69 18.53 -10.97
C ALA A 337 18.60 19.50 -11.49
N SER A 338 17.34 19.25 -11.18
CA SER A 338 16.21 20.13 -11.51
C SER A 338 16.40 21.52 -10.88
N GLN A 339 16.83 21.59 -9.62
CA GLN A 339 17.15 22.85 -8.93
C GLN A 339 18.32 23.61 -9.57
N GLN A 340 19.23 22.91 -10.26
CA GLN A 340 20.31 23.50 -11.06
C GLN A 340 19.88 23.81 -12.51
N GLY A 341 18.60 23.64 -12.85
CA GLY A 341 18.03 23.91 -14.17
C GLY A 341 18.26 22.82 -15.21
N TYR A 342 18.65 21.60 -14.80
CA TYR A 342 18.88 20.50 -15.73
C TYR A 342 17.54 19.89 -16.16
N GLN A 343 17.47 19.40 -17.39
CA GLN A 343 16.42 18.46 -17.78
C GLN A 343 16.76 17.09 -17.21
N SER A 344 15.77 16.31 -16.80
CA SER A 344 16.01 15.03 -16.14
C SER A 344 15.05 13.96 -16.61
N VAL A 345 15.59 12.80 -16.97
CA VAL A 345 14.82 11.64 -17.45
C VAL A 345 15.32 10.38 -16.78
N THR A 346 14.40 9.54 -16.30
CA THR A 346 14.72 8.17 -15.86
C THR A 346 14.18 7.15 -16.86
N VAL A 347 15.04 6.25 -17.32
CA VAL A 347 14.68 5.07 -18.10
C VAL A 347 14.76 3.85 -17.18
N LYS A 348 13.63 3.14 -17.00
CA LYS A 348 13.55 1.95 -16.16
C LYS A 348 13.55 0.72 -17.04
N PHE A 349 14.56 -0.13 -16.91
CA PHE A 349 14.73 -1.30 -17.77
C PHE A 349 13.69 -2.39 -17.53
N ARG A 350 12.95 -2.33 -16.40
CA ARG A 350 11.77 -3.18 -16.16
C ARG A 350 10.57 -2.84 -17.05
N GLU A 351 10.53 -1.65 -17.64
CA GLU A 351 9.44 -1.24 -18.57
C GLU A 351 9.65 -1.80 -19.98
N VAL A 352 10.80 -2.44 -20.25
CA VAL A 352 11.15 -2.98 -21.56
C VAL A 352 10.47 -4.32 -21.78
N ASP A 353 9.75 -4.45 -22.90
CA ASP A 353 9.23 -5.74 -23.35
C ASP A 353 10.36 -6.75 -23.57
N ALA A 354 10.21 -7.99 -23.11
CA ALA A 354 11.21 -9.06 -23.27
C ALA A 354 11.61 -9.30 -24.75
N SER A 355 10.73 -8.99 -25.70
CA SER A 355 11.02 -9.09 -27.13
C SER A 355 12.02 -8.04 -27.62
N ARG A 356 12.07 -6.86 -27.00
CA ARG A 356 13.00 -5.78 -27.37
C ARG A 356 14.42 -6.07 -26.90
N PHE A 357 14.60 -6.81 -25.80
CA PHE A 357 15.92 -7.27 -25.37
C PHE A 357 16.54 -8.35 -26.28
N LYS A 358 15.81 -8.87 -27.27
CA LYS A 358 16.32 -9.86 -28.23
C LYS A 358 16.94 -9.21 -29.48
N ASP A 359 16.83 -7.89 -29.63
CA ASP A 359 17.15 -7.19 -30.87
C ASP A 359 17.69 -5.78 -30.54
N THR A 360 18.99 -5.56 -30.79
CA THR A 360 19.67 -4.29 -30.50
C THR A 360 18.98 -3.10 -31.17
N SER A 361 18.48 -3.26 -32.41
CA SER A 361 17.81 -2.18 -33.13
C SER A 361 16.52 -1.77 -32.42
N LYS A 362 15.67 -2.75 -32.07
CA LYS A 362 14.40 -2.49 -31.36
C LYS A 362 14.61 -1.92 -29.97
N PHE A 363 15.66 -2.36 -29.28
CA PHE A 363 16.04 -1.82 -27.98
C PHE A 363 16.48 -0.36 -28.07
N LEU A 364 17.38 -0.03 -29.00
CA LEU A 364 17.89 1.33 -29.16
C LEU A 364 16.81 2.31 -29.65
N GLN A 365 15.93 1.88 -30.54
CA GLN A 365 14.76 2.67 -30.95
C GLN A 365 13.84 2.95 -29.75
N TRP A 366 13.50 1.92 -28.97
CA TRP A 366 12.71 2.08 -27.75
C TRP A 366 13.35 3.05 -26.76
N PHE A 367 14.66 2.90 -26.54
CA PHE A 367 15.42 3.75 -25.63
C PHE A 367 15.37 5.21 -26.05
N CYS A 368 15.64 5.49 -27.33
CA CYS A 368 15.59 6.85 -27.89
C CYS A 368 14.18 7.45 -27.81
N SER A 369 13.14 6.70 -28.20
CA SER A 369 11.74 7.14 -28.13
C SER A 369 11.32 7.43 -26.70
N THR A 370 11.73 6.58 -25.75
CA THR A 370 11.41 6.76 -24.32
C THR A 370 11.98 8.06 -23.77
N ILE A 371 13.24 8.37 -24.07
CA ILE A 371 13.85 9.63 -23.61
C ILE A 371 13.16 10.83 -24.28
N THR A 372 12.94 10.75 -25.58
CA THR A 372 12.33 11.84 -26.36
C THR A 372 10.93 12.17 -25.85
N ASN A 373 10.10 11.15 -25.63
CA ASN A 373 8.74 11.33 -25.12
C ASN A 373 8.73 11.88 -23.69
N LYS A 374 9.64 11.43 -22.82
CA LYS A 374 9.76 11.94 -21.44
C LYS A 374 10.26 13.40 -21.38
N LEU A 375 10.98 13.86 -22.40
CA LEU A 375 11.36 15.27 -22.58
C LEU A 375 10.26 16.12 -23.23
N GLY A 376 9.13 15.52 -23.63
CA GLY A 376 8.06 16.24 -24.35
C GLY A 376 8.47 16.69 -25.76
N LEU A 377 9.49 16.06 -26.35
CA LEU A 377 9.97 16.36 -27.70
C LEU A 377 9.23 15.52 -28.74
N THR A 378 9.22 15.95 -30.00
CA THR A 378 8.65 15.16 -31.10
C THR A 378 9.46 13.89 -31.34
N ASP A 379 8.84 12.73 -31.33
CA ASP A 379 9.51 11.47 -31.67
C ASP A 379 9.87 11.42 -33.16
N LYS A 380 11.17 11.34 -33.46
CA LYS A 380 11.71 11.21 -34.83
C LYS A 380 12.51 9.93 -35.02
N VAL A 381 12.44 8.98 -34.08
CA VAL A 381 13.29 7.77 -34.09
C VAL A 381 13.12 6.98 -35.37
N THR A 382 11.88 6.78 -35.84
CA THR A 382 11.61 6.03 -37.07
C THR A 382 12.27 6.66 -38.30
N ASP A 383 12.35 7.99 -38.38
CA ASP A 383 12.98 8.66 -39.52
C ASP A 383 14.50 8.52 -39.49
N PHE A 384 15.11 8.57 -38.31
CA PHE A 384 16.55 8.33 -38.14
C PHE A 384 16.94 6.88 -38.43
N TRP A 385 16.06 5.91 -38.18
CA TRP A 385 16.32 4.49 -38.45
C TRP A 385 16.10 4.06 -39.91
N ARG A 386 15.80 4.99 -40.83
CA ARG A 386 15.68 4.72 -42.28
C ARG A 386 17.00 4.77 -43.06
N VAL A 387 18.08 5.27 -42.46
CA VAL A 387 19.38 5.38 -43.14
C VAL A 387 20.20 4.09 -43.02
N ASN A 388 21.08 3.84 -43.99
CA ASN A 388 21.95 2.67 -44.04
C ASN A 388 23.21 2.84 -43.17
N LEU A 389 23.01 3.02 -41.87
CA LEU A 389 24.06 3.08 -40.84
C LEU A 389 23.83 1.95 -39.82
N SER A 390 24.85 1.60 -39.03
CA SER A 390 24.65 0.65 -37.93
C SER A 390 23.76 1.25 -36.83
N ASP A 391 22.97 0.44 -36.13
CA ASP A 391 22.05 0.91 -35.08
C ASP A 391 22.76 1.74 -33.99
N LYS A 392 24.02 1.40 -33.68
CA LYS A 392 24.87 2.15 -32.74
C LYS A 392 25.18 3.56 -33.25
N GLN A 393 25.55 3.69 -34.52
CA GLN A 393 25.80 4.99 -35.15
C GLN A 393 24.52 5.83 -35.24
N ILE A 394 23.38 5.21 -35.54
CA ILE A 394 22.10 5.91 -35.60
C ILE A 394 21.71 6.41 -34.20
N CYS A 395 21.91 5.61 -33.14
CA CYS A 395 21.66 6.01 -31.76
C CYS A 395 22.52 7.21 -31.34
N ILE A 396 23.83 7.16 -31.61
CA ILE A 396 24.77 8.29 -31.39
C ILE A 396 24.26 9.54 -32.11
N LYS A 397 23.95 9.40 -33.41
CA LYS A 397 23.47 10.51 -34.23
C LYS A 397 22.17 11.11 -33.71
N TYR A 398 21.20 10.28 -33.34
CA TYR A 398 19.91 10.71 -32.81
C TYR A 398 20.08 11.50 -31.50
N LEU A 399 20.85 10.97 -30.56
CA LEU A 399 21.08 11.65 -29.28
C LEU A 399 21.85 12.96 -29.48
N ARG A 400 22.92 12.93 -30.27
CA ARG A 400 23.81 14.08 -30.46
C ARG A 400 23.20 15.18 -31.33
N GLU A 401 22.76 14.84 -32.54
CA GLU A 401 22.36 15.82 -33.56
C GLU A 401 20.89 16.24 -33.44
N TYR A 402 20.05 15.43 -32.79
CA TYR A 402 18.66 15.80 -32.54
C TYR A 402 18.42 16.11 -31.07
N LEU A 403 18.48 15.10 -30.19
CA LEU A 403 17.98 15.24 -28.82
C LEU A 403 18.74 16.32 -28.04
N LEU A 404 20.07 16.26 -27.98
CA LEU A 404 20.90 17.22 -27.24
C LEU A 404 20.92 18.62 -27.87
N GLN A 405 20.61 18.75 -29.17
CA GLN A 405 20.47 20.06 -29.83
C GLN A 405 19.16 20.77 -29.48
N GLN A 406 18.12 20.03 -29.06
CA GLN A 406 16.87 20.64 -28.60
C GLN A 406 16.98 21.22 -27.18
N LEU A 407 18.07 20.93 -26.46
CA LEU A 407 18.21 21.27 -25.05
C LEU A 407 19.15 22.47 -24.86
N ASN A 408 18.65 23.49 -24.18
CA ASN A 408 19.43 24.67 -23.77
C ASN A 408 20.15 24.48 -22.42
N SER A 409 19.93 23.34 -21.76
CA SER A 409 20.46 22.99 -20.44
C SER A 409 20.97 21.55 -20.44
N PRO A 410 21.85 21.17 -19.49
CA PRO A 410 22.29 19.78 -19.36
C PRO A 410 21.12 18.81 -19.18
N LEU A 411 21.32 17.56 -19.63
CA LEU A 411 20.40 16.44 -19.46
C LEU A 411 20.97 15.45 -18.45
N LEU A 412 20.27 15.24 -17.34
CA LEU A 412 20.50 14.11 -16.44
C LEU A 412 19.68 12.90 -16.90
N LEU A 413 20.37 11.87 -17.35
CA LEU A 413 19.78 10.59 -17.75
C LEU A 413 20.07 9.53 -16.69
N GLY A 414 19.03 9.20 -15.92
CA GLY A 414 19.03 8.10 -14.96
C GLY A 414 18.66 6.78 -15.62
N LEU A 415 19.47 5.74 -15.43
CA LEU A 415 19.20 4.38 -15.88
C LEU A 415 18.98 3.49 -14.64
N ASP A 416 17.77 2.96 -14.50
CA ASP A 416 17.41 2.11 -13.36
C ASP A 416 17.10 0.68 -13.81
N ASP A 417 17.34 -0.27 -12.90
CA ASP A 417 17.16 -1.71 -13.13
C ASP A 417 17.96 -2.28 -14.32
N VAL A 418 19.12 -1.71 -14.64
CA VAL A 418 19.90 -2.11 -15.83
C VAL A 418 20.38 -3.55 -15.76
N ASP A 419 20.38 -4.18 -14.58
CA ASP A 419 20.74 -5.58 -14.40
C ASP A 419 19.86 -6.54 -15.22
N THR A 420 18.64 -6.15 -15.60
CA THR A 420 17.77 -7.00 -16.44
C THR A 420 18.34 -7.19 -17.85
N ALA A 421 19.17 -6.25 -18.34
CA ALA A 421 19.79 -6.34 -19.64
C ALA A 421 20.86 -7.46 -19.70
N PHE A 422 21.51 -7.81 -18.58
CA PHE A 422 22.58 -8.82 -18.58
C PHE A 422 22.09 -10.24 -18.88
N HIS A 423 20.78 -10.51 -18.85
CA HIS A 423 20.21 -11.75 -19.41
C HIS A 423 20.36 -11.84 -20.94
N HIS A 424 20.66 -10.72 -21.59
CA HIS A 424 20.72 -10.56 -23.04
C HIS A 424 22.06 -9.90 -23.41
N LEU A 425 23.15 -10.66 -23.27
CA LEU A 425 24.53 -10.16 -23.35
C LEU A 425 24.84 -9.39 -24.66
N THR A 426 24.21 -9.74 -25.79
CA THR A 426 24.39 -9.00 -27.05
C THR A 426 23.89 -7.56 -26.93
N VAL A 427 22.62 -7.37 -26.53
CA VAL A 427 22.02 -6.03 -26.36
C VAL A 427 22.71 -5.27 -25.24
N ALA A 428 22.99 -5.93 -24.11
CA ALA A 428 23.74 -5.32 -23.02
C ALA A 428 25.11 -4.84 -23.48
N GLY A 429 25.90 -5.69 -24.14
CA GLY A 429 27.24 -5.34 -24.62
C GLY A 429 27.23 -4.16 -25.58
N ASP A 430 26.34 -4.15 -26.57
CA ASP A 430 26.22 -3.04 -27.52
C ASP A 430 25.79 -1.74 -26.84
N PHE A 431 24.76 -1.80 -25.98
CA PHE A 431 24.22 -0.62 -25.30
C PHE A 431 25.21 -0.02 -24.29
N PHE A 432 25.82 -0.85 -23.45
CA PHE A 432 26.77 -0.36 -22.44
C PHE A 432 28.06 0.18 -23.08
N THR A 433 28.47 -0.36 -24.23
CA THR A 433 29.55 0.23 -25.03
C THR A 433 29.21 1.66 -25.45
N LEU A 434 27.96 1.93 -25.87
CA LEU A 434 27.54 3.29 -26.23
C LEU A 434 27.65 4.27 -25.06
N LEU A 435 27.18 3.88 -23.86
CA LEU A 435 27.28 4.74 -22.68
C LEU A 435 28.73 5.13 -22.36
N LYS A 436 29.65 4.18 -22.52
CA LYS A 436 31.07 4.40 -22.33
C LYS A 436 31.62 5.38 -23.38
N VAL A 437 31.29 5.18 -24.66
CA VAL A 437 31.70 6.09 -25.75
C VAL A 437 31.24 7.52 -25.47
N TRP A 438 29.98 7.72 -25.08
CA TRP A 438 29.46 9.06 -24.78
C TRP A 438 30.20 9.73 -23.61
N TYR A 439 30.53 8.96 -22.57
CA TYR A 439 31.33 9.45 -21.45
C TYR A 439 32.76 9.83 -21.87
N GLU A 440 33.42 8.98 -22.67
CA GLU A 440 34.79 9.22 -23.15
C GLU A 440 34.85 10.45 -24.07
N GLU A 441 33.94 10.57 -25.05
CA GLU A 441 33.88 11.75 -25.93
C GLU A 441 33.63 13.05 -25.13
N ALA A 442 32.80 13.01 -24.08
CA ALA A 442 32.61 14.16 -23.21
C ALA A 442 33.89 14.57 -22.45
N LYS A 443 34.71 13.57 -22.05
CA LYS A 443 36.01 13.81 -21.39
C LYS A 443 37.07 14.34 -22.35
N GLU A 444 36.98 13.98 -23.62
CA GLU A 444 37.84 14.50 -24.69
C GLU A 444 37.50 15.95 -25.09
N GLY A 445 36.38 16.49 -24.62
CA GLY A 445 36.01 17.89 -24.80
C GLY A 445 34.83 18.13 -25.73
N ASP A 446 34.10 17.08 -26.14
CA ASP A 446 32.92 17.23 -27.00
C ASP A 446 31.79 17.97 -26.26
N GLU A 447 31.47 19.18 -26.72
CA GLU A 447 30.49 20.07 -26.08
C GLU A 447 29.08 19.49 -26.05
N ASP A 448 28.69 18.67 -27.03
CA ASP A 448 27.37 18.04 -27.05
C ASP A 448 27.28 16.99 -25.95
N TRP A 449 28.27 16.09 -25.87
CA TRP A 449 28.29 15.06 -24.83
C TRP A 449 28.56 15.61 -23.44
N GLN A 450 29.24 16.76 -23.35
CA GLN A 450 29.35 17.52 -22.11
C GLN A 450 28.02 18.06 -21.60
N LYS A 451 26.92 18.05 -22.37
CA LYS A 451 25.56 18.33 -21.87
C LYS A 451 24.94 17.12 -21.18
N LEU A 452 25.39 15.90 -21.46
CA LEU A 452 24.83 14.68 -20.87
C LEU A 452 25.45 14.40 -19.48
N ARG A 453 24.61 13.96 -18.53
CA ARG A 453 25.00 13.43 -17.22
C ARG A 453 24.36 12.06 -17.07
N LEU A 454 25.15 11.02 -16.86
CA LEU A 454 24.68 9.65 -16.71
C LEU A 454 24.68 9.25 -15.24
N VAL A 455 23.56 8.69 -14.77
CA VAL A 455 23.47 8.01 -13.47
C VAL A 455 22.97 6.59 -13.70
N ILE A 456 23.74 5.58 -13.33
CA ILE A 456 23.42 4.17 -13.58
C ILE A 456 23.27 3.44 -12.26
N ASN A 457 22.05 2.98 -11.95
CA ASN A 457 21.77 2.13 -10.81
C ASN A 457 21.96 0.65 -11.21
N TYR A 458 22.78 -0.09 -10.46
CA TYR A 458 23.00 -1.52 -10.71
C TYR A 458 23.23 -2.31 -9.40
N ILE A 459 23.00 -3.62 -9.45
CA ILE A 459 23.02 -4.51 -8.29
C ILE A 459 24.30 -5.33 -8.23
N THR A 460 24.69 -5.96 -9.34
CA THR A 460 25.64 -7.07 -9.33
C THR A 460 26.94 -6.78 -10.07
N GLU A 461 27.91 -7.68 -9.90
CA GLU A 461 29.13 -7.73 -10.72
C GLU A 461 28.93 -8.44 -12.06
N GLN A 462 27.68 -8.68 -12.51
CA GLN A 462 27.41 -9.32 -13.80
C GLN A 462 28.00 -8.57 -14.99
N HIS A 463 28.24 -7.27 -14.85
CA HIS A 463 28.99 -6.48 -15.84
C HIS A 463 30.39 -7.01 -16.12
N ARG A 464 30.99 -7.83 -15.23
CA ARG A 464 32.25 -8.54 -15.47
C ARG A 464 32.16 -9.60 -16.56
N GLN A 465 30.94 -10.02 -16.93
CA GLN A 465 30.70 -10.93 -18.07
C GLN A 465 30.85 -10.21 -19.41
N LEU A 466 30.83 -8.87 -19.43
CA LEU A 466 31.13 -8.09 -20.62
C LEU A 466 32.66 -7.96 -20.76
N ASP A 467 33.15 -7.94 -22.00
CA ASP A 467 34.54 -7.58 -22.27
C ASP A 467 34.87 -6.23 -21.61
N GLY A 468 36.00 -6.13 -20.90
CA GLY A 468 36.37 -4.91 -20.15
C GLY A 468 36.42 -3.63 -21.00
N TYR A 469 36.61 -3.76 -22.32
CA TYR A 469 36.55 -2.64 -23.26
C TYR A 469 35.12 -2.12 -23.49
N LYS A 470 34.10 -2.97 -23.36
CA LYS A 470 32.68 -2.69 -23.64
C LYS A 470 31.89 -2.19 -22.43
N SER A 471 32.49 -2.21 -21.25
CA SER A 471 31.79 -1.97 -19.98
C SER A 471 32.01 -0.53 -19.51
N PRO A 472 30.96 0.29 -19.27
CA PRO A 472 31.08 1.61 -18.64
C PRO A 472 31.28 1.50 -17.13
N PHE A 473 31.22 0.29 -16.55
CA PHE A 473 31.28 0.07 -15.11
C PHE A 473 32.71 0.13 -14.53
N ASN A 474 33.72 0.30 -15.40
CA ASN A 474 35.11 0.54 -15.01
C ASN A 474 35.56 2.00 -15.20
N VAL A 475 34.65 2.88 -15.65
CA VAL A 475 34.88 4.31 -15.82
C VAL A 475 33.89 5.11 -14.97
N GLY A 476 34.13 6.41 -14.79
CA GLY A 476 33.29 7.28 -13.98
C GLY A 476 33.48 7.11 -12.47
N ARG A 477 32.55 7.67 -11.68
CA ARG A 477 32.56 7.63 -10.22
C ARG A 477 31.62 6.55 -9.71
N THR A 478 32.11 5.61 -8.93
CA THR A 478 31.28 4.58 -8.28
C THR A 478 30.95 4.94 -6.84
N ILE A 479 29.66 4.90 -6.50
CA ILE A 479 29.14 5.00 -5.14
C ILE A 479 28.53 3.65 -4.77
N ILE A 480 28.99 3.07 -3.66
CA ILE A 480 28.42 1.84 -3.10
C ILE A 480 27.51 2.22 -1.95
N LEU A 481 26.24 1.82 -2.03
CA LEU A 481 25.26 2.06 -0.96
C LEU A 481 25.44 1.05 0.18
N PRO A 482 25.86 1.49 1.38
CA PRO A 482 25.98 0.60 2.52
C PRO A 482 24.62 0.34 3.19
N GLU A 483 24.61 -0.66 4.07
CA GLU A 483 23.57 -0.83 5.09
C GLU A 483 23.56 0.37 6.04
N PHE A 484 22.41 0.66 6.64
CA PHE A 484 22.30 1.69 7.65
C PHE A 484 23.17 1.37 8.87
N THR A 485 23.90 2.37 9.32
CA THR A 485 24.58 2.36 10.62
C THR A 485 23.57 2.39 11.76
N GLN A 486 24.00 2.01 12.96
CA GLN A 486 23.13 2.08 14.15
C GLN A 486 22.60 3.50 14.41
N GLU A 487 23.41 4.53 14.12
CA GLU A 487 22.99 5.93 14.27
C GLU A 487 21.92 6.31 13.24
N GLU A 488 22.07 5.90 11.98
CA GLU A 488 21.05 6.13 10.94
C GLU A 488 19.75 5.39 11.28
N ILE A 489 19.81 4.17 11.84
CA ILE A 489 18.63 3.44 12.32
C ILE A 489 17.98 4.16 13.50
N ARG A 490 18.77 4.71 14.44
CA ARG A 490 18.26 5.50 15.58
C ARG A 490 17.49 6.72 15.11
N GLN A 491 18.06 7.48 14.16
CA GLN A 491 17.41 8.64 13.56
C GLN A 491 16.11 8.23 12.88
N LEU A 492 16.12 7.13 12.14
CA LEU A 492 14.94 6.64 11.46
C LEU A 492 13.85 6.18 12.44
N ALA A 493 14.22 5.50 13.53
CA ALA A 493 13.31 5.10 14.60
C ALA A 493 12.63 6.32 15.24
N HIS A 494 13.40 7.38 15.52
CA HIS A 494 12.85 8.64 16.02
C HIS A 494 11.82 9.25 15.06
N ARG A 495 12.05 9.18 13.74
CA ARG A 495 11.08 9.66 12.72
C ARG A 495 9.80 8.82 12.63
N HIS A 496 9.84 7.59 13.14
CA HIS A 496 8.67 6.71 13.35
C HIS A 496 8.09 6.85 14.76
N SER A 497 8.48 7.89 15.51
CA SER A 497 8.04 8.13 16.90
C SER A 497 8.43 7.03 17.89
N LEU A 498 9.49 6.27 17.60
CA LEU A 498 10.01 5.22 18.47
C LEU A 498 11.21 5.74 19.27
N SER A 499 11.10 5.71 20.60
CA SER A 499 12.14 6.15 21.53
C SER A 499 13.13 5.02 21.84
N TRP A 500 13.87 4.57 20.83
CA TRP A 500 14.78 3.43 20.95
C TRP A 500 16.19 3.83 21.38
N GLY A 501 16.75 3.05 22.29
CA GLY A 501 18.14 3.13 22.70
C GLY A 501 19.04 2.18 21.90
N VAL A 502 20.30 2.11 22.33
CA VAL A 502 21.33 1.25 21.71
C VAL A 502 20.93 -0.23 21.77
N LYS A 503 20.27 -0.66 22.85
CA LYS A 503 19.90 -2.06 23.08
C LYS A 503 18.87 -2.54 22.05
N GLU A 504 17.81 -1.77 21.83
CA GLU A 504 16.75 -2.09 20.87
C GLU A 504 17.31 -2.16 19.44
N ILE A 505 18.18 -1.21 19.08
CA ILE A 505 18.84 -1.18 17.78
C ILE A 505 19.75 -2.39 17.59
N GLN A 506 20.52 -2.77 18.61
CA GLN A 506 21.38 -3.97 18.57
C GLN A 506 20.54 -5.25 18.42
N GLN A 507 19.42 -5.36 19.14
CA GLN A 507 18.52 -6.51 19.03
C GLN A 507 17.90 -6.62 17.63
N LEU A 508 17.43 -5.51 17.04
CA LEU A 508 16.88 -5.52 15.69
C LEU A 508 17.97 -5.86 14.65
N THR A 509 19.11 -5.17 14.71
CA THR A 509 20.21 -5.35 13.74
C THR A 509 20.86 -6.73 13.81
N ALA A 510 20.82 -7.41 14.96
CA ALA A 510 21.26 -8.80 15.08
C ALA A 510 20.44 -9.75 14.17
N ILE A 511 19.17 -9.44 13.92
CA ILE A 511 18.28 -10.28 13.11
C ILE A 511 18.26 -9.86 11.64
N ILE A 512 18.08 -8.56 11.36
CA ILE A 512 17.87 -8.07 9.99
C ILE A 512 19.04 -7.27 9.40
N GLY A 513 20.12 -7.08 10.17
CA GLY A 513 21.22 -6.18 9.80
C GLY A 513 20.77 -4.72 9.70
N GLY A 514 21.51 -3.92 8.93
CA GLY A 514 21.14 -2.53 8.62
C GLY A 514 20.42 -2.39 7.28
N HIS A 515 19.80 -3.45 6.76
CA HIS A 515 19.23 -3.43 5.42
C HIS A 515 18.06 -2.41 5.31
N PRO A 516 18.12 -1.38 4.44
CA PRO A 516 17.19 -0.24 4.47
C PRO A 516 15.70 -0.61 4.45
N TYR A 517 15.31 -1.50 3.54
CA TYR A 517 13.92 -1.95 3.45
C TYR A 517 13.48 -2.79 4.65
N LEU A 518 14.35 -3.65 5.19
CA LEU A 518 13.98 -4.49 6.33
C LEU A 518 13.82 -3.63 7.58
N VAL A 519 14.75 -2.68 7.79
CA VAL A 519 14.67 -1.71 8.89
C VAL A 519 13.40 -0.87 8.77
N ARG A 520 13.11 -0.30 7.59
CA ARG A 520 11.88 0.49 7.39
C ARG A 520 10.62 -0.34 7.62
N MET A 521 10.56 -1.57 7.14
CA MET A 521 9.45 -2.49 7.41
C MET A 521 9.28 -2.75 8.90
N ALA A 522 10.37 -3.01 9.64
CA ALA A 522 10.31 -3.18 11.09
C ALA A 522 9.74 -1.95 11.80
N LEU A 523 10.36 -0.79 11.58
CA LEU A 523 9.96 0.46 12.24
C LEU A 523 8.53 0.84 11.90
N TYR A 524 8.12 0.67 10.65
CA TYR A 524 6.75 0.91 10.20
C TYR A 524 5.73 -0.02 10.88
N THR A 525 5.98 -1.34 10.86
CA THR A 525 5.07 -2.32 11.49
C THR A 525 4.95 -2.09 12.99
N ILE A 526 6.07 -1.83 13.67
CA ILE A 526 6.09 -1.56 15.11
C ILE A 526 5.29 -0.30 15.41
N ALA A 527 5.51 0.77 14.64
CA ALA A 527 4.82 2.04 14.87
C ALA A 527 3.32 1.98 14.53
N ILE A 528 2.91 1.24 13.49
CA ILE A 528 1.49 1.17 13.08
C ILE A 528 0.66 0.20 13.92
N GLN A 529 1.28 -0.87 14.43
CA GLN A 529 0.61 -1.88 15.27
C GLN A 529 0.87 -1.66 16.77
N GLU A 530 1.58 -0.59 17.13
CA GLU A 530 1.95 -0.26 18.52
C GLU A 530 2.63 -1.41 19.28
N LEU A 531 3.44 -2.22 18.57
CA LEU A 531 4.08 -3.40 19.15
C LEU A 531 5.31 -3.03 19.99
N SER A 532 5.61 -3.87 20.99
CA SER A 532 6.96 -3.87 21.56
C SER A 532 7.95 -4.51 20.58
N LEU A 533 9.25 -4.19 20.70
CA LEU A 533 10.29 -4.86 19.90
C LEU A 533 10.28 -6.38 20.14
N SER A 534 10.02 -6.81 21.37
CA SER A 534 9.94 -8.24 21.71
C SER A 534 8.82 -8.93 20.94
N ASP A 535 7.62 -8.35 20.92
CA ASP A 535 6.46 -8.92 20.21
C ASP A 535 6.69 -8.90 18.70
N PHE A 536 7.27 -7.81 18.18
CA PHE A 536 7.66 -7.73 16.78
C PHE A 536 8.63 -8.85 16.39
N LEU A 537 9.67 -9.10 17.20
CA LEU A 537 10.66 -10.15 16.90
C LEU A 537 10.03 -11.55 16.91
N GLN A 538 9.02 -11.79 17.76
CA GLN A 538 8.28 -13.06 17.76
C GLN A 538 7.51 -13.25 16.45
N ILE A 539 6.80 -12.23 15.95
CA ILE A 539 6.03 -12.35 14.70
C ILE A 539 6.90 -12.26 13.45
N ALA A 540 8.01 -11.50 13.46
CA ALA A 540 8.91 -11.27 12.33
C ALA A 540 9.51 -12.55 11.75
N LEU A 541 9.66 -13.58 12.59
CA LEU A 541 10.22 -14.87 12.23
C LEU A 541 9.16 -15.87 11.72
N THR A 542 7.87 -15.53 11.85
CA THR A 542 6.76 -16.42 11.46
C THR A 542 6.40 -16.28 9.98
N PRO A 543 5.81 -17.31 9.36
CA PRO A 543 5.27 -17.22 7.99
C PRO A 543 4.17 -16.16 7.81
N ALA A 544 3.49 -15.75 8.88
CA ALA A 544 2.48 -14.69 8.87
C ALA A 544 3.05 -13.31 9.25
N GLY A 545 4.38 -13.22 9.44
CA GLY A 545 5.05 -12.01 9.90
C GLY A 545 5.12 -10.87 8.87
N PRO A 546 5.58 -9.68 9.27
CA PRO A 546 5.71 -8.49 8.42
C PRO A 546 6.58 -8.67 7.17
N TYR A 547 7.40 -9.71 7.10
CA TYR A 547 8.26 -10.01 5.96
C TYR A 547 7.70 -11.09 5.03
N SER A 548 6.53 -11.69 5.34
CA SER A 548 5.93 -12.83 4.62
C SER A 548 5.87 -12.62 3.10
N ASP A 549 5.24 -11.53 2.64
CA ASP A 549 5.11 -11.19 1.22
C ASP A 549 6.47 -11.14 0.47
N SER A 550 7.52 -10.67 1.16
CA SER A 550 8.86 -10.57 0.59
C SER A 550 9.55 -11.94 0.55
N LEU A 551 9.41 -12.71 1.63
CA LEU A 551 9.99 -14.04 1.78
C LEU A 551 9.33 -15.04 0.83
N ASP A 552 8.01 -14.99 0.65
CA ASP A 552 7.27 -15.85 -0.26
C ASP A 552 7.64 -15.61 -1.72
N ARG A 553 7.83 -14.35 -2.12
CA ARG A 553 8.31 -14.02 -3.47
C ARG A 553 9.71 -14.57 -3.70
N LYS A 554 10.62 -14.39 -2.73
CA LYS A 554 11.98 -14.97 -2.79
C LYS A 554 11.93 -16.49 -2.86
N ARG A 555 11.08 -17.13 -2.06
CA ARG A 555 10.86 -18.59 -2.06
C ARG A 555 10.37 -19.09 -3.42
N LYS A 556 9.38 -18.42 -4.02
CA LYS A 556 8.89 -18.73 -5.36
C LYS A 556 9.99 -18.63 -6.41
N SER A 557 10.82 -17.58 -6.35
CA SER A 557 11.96 -17.40 -7.26
C SER A 557 13.05 -18.46 -7.08
N LEU A 558 13.25 -18.98 -5.86
CA LEU A 558 14.19 -20.08 -5.61
C LEU A 558 13.60 -21.42 -6.09
N SER A 559 12.32 -21.69 -5.82
CA SER A 559 11.68 -22.97 -6.15
C SER A 559 11.59 -23.27 -7.65
N SER A 560 11.74 -22.26 -8.50
CA SER A 560 11.80 -22.45 -9.96
C SER A 560 13.15 -23.02 -10.45
N ASN A 561 14.19 -23.08 -9.62
CA ASN A 561 15.50 -23.62 -9.97
C ASN A 561 16.11 -24.39 -8.78
N GLU A 562 16.12 -25.71 -8.88
CA GLU A 562 16.62 -26.61 -7.83
C GLU A 562 18.11 -26.39 -7.50
N SER A 563 18.95 -26.13 -8.51
CA SER A 563 20.37 -25.81 -8.30
C SER A 563 20.53 -24.54 -7.47
N LEU A 564 19.78 -23.48 -7.82
CA LEU A 564 19.82 -22.20 -7.11
C LEU A 564 19.36 -22.35 -5.65
N PHE A 565 18.31 -23.15 -5.41
CA PHE A 565 17.84 -23.44 -4.06
C PHE A 565 18.91 -24.19 -3.25
N ASN A 566 19.54 -25.21 -3.82
CA ASN A 566 20.61 -25.98 -3.16
C ASN A 566 21.83 -25.10 -2.85
N SER A 567 22.25 -24.25 -3.79
CA SER A 567 23.30 -23.25 -3.58
C SER A 567 22.95 -22.28 -2.44
N PHE A 568 21.69 -21.87 -2.32
CA PHE A 568 21.26 -21.02 -1.22
C PHE A 568 21.22 -21.77 0.13
N GLN A 569 20.79 -23.03 0.14
CA GLN A 569 20.83 -23.90 1.34
C GLN A 569 22.26 -24.01 1.88
N GLN A 570 23.24 -24.25 1.01
CA GLN A 570 24.65 -24.29 1.40
C GLN A 570 25.12 -23.01 2.12
N VAL A 571 24.64 -21.84 1.68
CA VAL A 571 25.00 -20.54 2.26
C VAL A 571 24.35 -20.32 3.64
N ILE A 572 23.11 -20.74 3.84
CA ILE A 572 22.39 -20.55 5.12
C ILE A 572 22.75 -21.60 6.19
N GLU A 573 23.14 -22.81 5.78
CA GLU A 573 23.61 -23.87 6.68
C GLU A 573 25.02 -23.57 7.20
N SER A 574 25.88 -22.96 6.38
CA SER A 574 27.23 -22.61 6.77
C SER A 574 27.29 -21.43 7.76
N ASN A 575 28.16 -21.55 8.77
CA ASN A 575 28.56 -20.46 9.66
C ASN A 575 29.77 -19.67 9.15
N GLN A 576 30.39 -20.12 8.05
CA GLN A 576 31.53 -19.48 7.40
C GLN A 576 31.13 -18.95 6.01
N PRO A 577 31.81 -17.93 5.47
CA PRO A 577 31.59 -17.47 4.10
C PRO A 577 31.79 -18.61 3.09
N VAL A 578 30.89 -18.72 2.11
CA VAL A 578 30.85 -19.82 1.14
C VAL A 578 31.17 -19.30 -0.25
N ASP A 579 31.87 -20.11 -1.06
CA ASP A 579 31.96 -19.91 -2.49
C ASP A 579 30.99 -20.86 -3.21
N ILE A 580 30.20 -20.31 -4.12
CA ILE A 580 29.25 -21.06 -4.95
C ILE A 580 29.46 -20.67 -6.41
N ASN A 581 28.88 -21.42 -7.33
CA ASN A 581 29.00 -21.11 -8.75
C ASN A 581 28.54 -19.68 -9.07
N THR A 582 29.20 -19.07 -10.05
CA THR A 582 29.06 -17.64 -10.38
C THR A 582 27.64 -17.23 -10.77
N GLU A 583 26.92 -18.09 -11.49
CA GLU A 583 25.56 -17.79 -11.95
C GLU A 583 24.56 -17.73 -10.78
N ASP A 584 24.60 -18.75 -9.91
CA ASP A 584 23.78 -18.77 -8.69
C ASP A 584 24.18 -17.62 -7.75
N LYS A 585 25.48 -17.35 -7.58
CA LYS A 585 26.00 -16.23 -6.78
C LYS A 585 25.35 -14.91 -7.18
N PHE A 586 25.39 -14.56 -8.46
CA PHE A 586 24.82 -13.32 -8.94
C PHE A 586 23.29 -13.31 -8.89
N THR A 587 22.65 -14.45 -9.11
CA THR A 587 21.19 -14.56 -8.99
C THR A 587 20.75 -14.35 -7.55
N LEU A 588 21.42 -14.95 -6.56
CA LEU A 588 21.13 -14.75 -5.13
C LEU A 588 21.41 -13.31 -4.67
N LEU A 589 22.48 -12.68 -5.16
CA LEU A 589 22.76 -11.26 -4.92
C LEU A 589 21.65 -10.37 -5.48
N ARG A 590 21.19 -10.66 -6.72
CA ARG A 590 20.09 -9.92 -7.37
C ARG A 590 18.77 -10.09 -6.62
N LEU A 591 18.50 -11.30 -6.12
CA LEU A 591 17.33 -11.56 -5.28
C LEU A 591 17.46 -10.91 -3.90
N GLY A 592 18.63 -10.38 -3.52
CA GLY A 592 18.90 -9.81 -2.21
C GLY A 592 18.77 -10.84 -1.10
N LEU A 593 19.29 -12.06 -1.31
CA LEU A 593 19.30 -13.15 -0.34
C LEU A 593 20.67 -13.29 0.36
N VAL A 594 21.73 -12.90 -0.35
CA VAL A 594 23.12 -13.00 0.11
C VAL A 594 23.82 -11.66 -0.10
N LYS A 595 24.99 -11.50 0.52
CA LYS A 595 25.92 -10.40 0.29
C LYS A 595 27.36 -10.91 0.25
N PHE A 596 28.25 -10.16 -0.40
CA PHE A 596 29.68 -10.44 -0.35
C PHE A 596 30.20 -10.29 1.07
N TYR A 597 31.12 -11.17 1.45
CA TYR A 597 31.80 -11.12 2.72
C TYR A 597 32.99 -10.17 2.63
N LYS A 598 32.84 -8.96 3.19
CA LYS A 598 33.86 -7.91 3.10
C LYS A 598 34.22 -7.67 1.61
N ASN A 599 35.52 -7.60 1.30
CA ASN A 599 36.02 -7.38 -0.05
C ASN A 599 36.47 -8.69 -0.73
N THR A 600 35.86 -9.83 -0.39
CA THR A 600 36.15 -11.13 -1.02
C THR A 600 35.03 -11.56 -1.96
N ASP A 601 35.28 -12.57 -2.79
CA ASP A 601 34.26 -13.17 -3.66
C ASP A 601 33.39 -14.23 -2.95
N LEU A 602 33.62 -14.44 -1.64
CA LEU A 602 32.80 -15.32 -0.81
C LEU A 602 31.51 -14.61 -0.42
N ILE A 603 30.44 -15.37 -0.22
CA ILE A 603 29.13 -14.83 0.15
C ILE A 603 28.67 -15.36 1.51
N VAL A 604 27.83 -14.56 2.16
CA VAL A 604 27.11 -14.91 3.40
C VAL A 604 25.62 -14.57 3.22
N PRO A 605 24.72 -15.15 4.03
CA PRO A 605 23.33 -14.70 4.07
C PRO A 605 23.26 -13.18 4.30
N LEU A 606 22.29 -12.51 3.68
CA LEU A 606 22.12 -11.06 3.86
C LEU A 606 21.92 -10.70 5.34
N CYS A 607 21.10 -11.48 6.03
CA CYS A 607 20.76 -11.31 7.44
C CYS A 607 20.32 -12.64 8.07
N GLU A 608 20.27 -12.69 9.41
CA GLU A 608 19.91 -13.88 10.18
C GLU A 608 18.44 -14.26 10.00
N LEU A 609 17.54 -13.29 9.78
CA LEU A 609 16.13 -13.52 9.43
C LEU A 609 16.00 -14.53 8.27
N TYR A 610 16.80 -14.38 7.22
CA TYR A 610 16.73 -15.28 6.07
C TYR A 610 17.30 -16.66 6.39
N ARG A 611 18.37 -16.73 7.19
CA ARG A 611 18.89 -18.02 7.66
C ARG A 611 17.83 -18.77 8.46
N MET A 612 17.15 -18.11 9.39
CA MET A 612 16.12 -18.73 10.23
C MET A 612 14.89 -19.15 9.43
N HIS A 613 14.47 -18.37 8.44
CA HIS A 613 13.24 -18.62 7.70
C HIS A 613 13.37 -19.67 6.58
N PHE A 614 14.56 -19.79 5.98
CA PHE A 614 14.80 -20.72 4.86
C PHE A 614 15.52 -22.01 5.28
N ARG A 615 15.96 -22.13 6.53
CA ARG A 615 16.44 -23.41 7.06
C ARG A 615 15.28 -24.41 7.11
N PRO A 616 15.52 -25.68 6.74
CA PRO A 616 14.52 -26.74 6.77
C PRO A 616 14.01 -27.07 8.17
#